data_AF-A0A1Y5PVQ1-F1
#
_entry.id   AF-A0A1Y5PVQ1-F1
#
_cell.length_a   1.000
_cell.length_b   1.000
_cell.length_c   1.000
_cell.angle_alpha   90.00
_cell.angle_beta   90.00
_cell.angle_gamma   90.00
#
_symmetry.space_group_name_H-M   'P 1'
#
loop_
_entity.id
_entity.type
_entity.pdbx_description
1 polymer ?
#
loop_
_entity_poly.entity_id
_entity_poly.type
_entity_poly.pdbx_seq_one_letter_code
_entity_poly.pdbx_strand_id
1 'polypeptide(L)'
;MRTGKLVAVAAIGAALWKYFKAPPQAAKTDDHAAAFADAETHPENFDQTRSAGPEAMRDMPRREWNKVDQATDESFPASDPPAY
;
A
#
# COMPACT_ATOMS: atom_id res chain seq x y z
N MET A 1 -12.03 -16.54 43.33
CA MET A 1 -12.68 -15.44 42.54
C MET A 1 -11.71 -14.51 41.79
N ARG A 2 -10.38 -14.58 41.96
CA ARG A 2 -9.44 -13.67 41.26
C ARG A 2 -9.02 -14.14 39.87
N THR A 3 -9.03 -15.44 39.61
CA THR A 3 -8.61 -16.05 38.33
C THR A 3 -9.58 -15.77 37.17
N GLY A 4 -10.89 -15.74 37.42
CA GLY A 4 -11.88 -15.43 36.37
C GLY A 4 -11.76 -14.02 35.78
N LYS A 5 -11.33 -13.04 36.59
CA LYS A 5 -11.10 -11.66 36.12
C LYS A 5 -9.89 -11.56 35.18
N LEU A 6 -8.85 -12.35 35.42
CA LEU A 6 -7.66 -12.38 34.56
C LEU A 6 -7.98 -12.97 33.18
N VAL A 7 -8.78 -14.03 33.13
CA VAL A 7 -9.25 -14.62 31.87
C VAL A 7 -10.10 -13.63 31.07
N ALA A 8 -10.99 -12.89 31.75
CA ALA A 8 -11.82 -11.88 31.09
C ALA A 8 -10.99 -10.74 30.48
N VAL A 9 -9.97 -10.24 31.19
CA VAL A 9 -9.08 -9.19 30.67
C VAL A 9 -8.27 -9.69 29.46
N ALA A 10 -7.76 -10.92 29.51
CA ALA A 10 -7.04 -11.51 28.38
C ALA A 10 -7.92 -11.67 27.14
N ALA A 11 -9.18 -12.11 27.31
CA ALA A 11 -10.13 -12.26 26.22
C ALA A 11 -10.49 -10.91 25.58
N ILE A 12 -10.74 -9.88 26.39
CA ILE A 12 -11.03 -8.52 25.90
C ILE A 12 -9.81 -7.95 25.16
N GLY A 13 -8.61 -8.10 25.71
CA GLY A 13 -7.37 -7.65 25.06
C GLY A 13 -7.16 -8.32 23.70
N ALA A 14 -7.39 -9.63 23.60
CA ALA A 14 -7.29 -10.36 22.34
C ALA A 14 -8.34 -9.91 21.30
N ALA A 15 -9.57 -9.66 21.74
CA ALA A 15 -10.65 -9.16 20.89
C ALA A 15 -10.33 -7.75 20.35
N LEU A 16 -9.86 -6.85 21.21
CA LEU A 16 -9.45 -5.50 20.79
C LEU A 16 -8.25 -5.56 19.85
N TRP A 17 -7.23 -6.37 20.13
CA TRP A 17 -6.08 -6.53 19.22
C TRP A 17 -6.51 -7.04 17.85
N LYS A 18 -7.43 -8.01 17.79
CA LYS A 18 -7.99 -8.50 16.53
C LYS A 18 -8.82 -7.45 15.79
N TYR A 19 -9.53 -6.59 16.51
CA TYR A 19 -10.34 -5.50 15.94
C TYR A 19 -9.47 -4.36 15.38
N PHE A 20 -8.41 -3.97 16.10
CA PHE A 20 -7.52 -2.86 15.70
C PHE A 20 -6.39 -3.29 14.76
N LYS A 21 -6.10 -4.58 14.66
CA LYS A 21 -5.10 -5.06 13.70
C LYS A 21 -5.73 -5.02 12.31
N ALA A 22 -5.25 -4.09 11.48
CA ALA A 22 -5.58 -4.05 10.06
C ALA A 22 -5.41 -5.45 9.45
N PRO A 23 -6.34 -5.90 8.58
CA PRO A 23 -6.16 -7.16 7.89
C PRO A 23 -4.79 -7.14 7.20
N PRO A 24 -3.97 -8.20 7.30
CA PRO A 24 -2.78 -8.29 6.47
C PRO A 24 -3.26 -8.10 5.03
N GLN A 25 -2.74 -7.08 4.32
CA GLN A 25 -2.99 -6.95 2.89
C GLN A 25 -2.74 -8.35 2.31
N ALA A 26 -3.77 -8.93 1.69
CA ALA A 26 -3.68 -10.23 1.08
C ALA A 26 -2.40 -10.24 0.23
N ALA A 27 -1.55 -11.24 0.42
CA ALA A 27 -0.28 -11.33 -0.30
C ALA A 27 -0.60 -11.20 -1.80
N LYS A 28 -0.22 -10.06 -2.39
CA LYS A 28 -0.45 -9.78 -3.81
C LYS A 28 0.28 -10.88 -4.58
N THR A 29 -0.44 -11.57 -5.46
CA THR A 29 0.09 -12.71 -6.22
C THR A 29 1.32 -12.29 -7.02
N ASP A 30 2.29 -13.19 -7.21
CA ASP A 30 3.56 -12.89 -7.90
C ASP A 30 3.38 -12.37 -9.35
N ASP A 31 2.19 -12.54 -9.94
CA ASP A 31 1.82 -11.98 -11.25
C ASP A 31 1.52 -10.47 -11.24
N HIS A 32 1.49 -9.82 -10.06
CA HIS A 32 1.22 -8.40 -9.94
C HIS A 32 2.51 -7.57 -9.94
N ALA A 33 2.60 -6.60 -10.87
CA ALA A 33 3.79 -5.77 -11.01
C ALA A 33 4.13 -5.02 -9.72
N ALA A 34 5.40 -5.11 -9.29
CA ALA A 34 5.83 -4.75 -7.93
C ALA A 34 5.60 -3.28 -7.54
N ALA A 35 5.40 -2.37 -8.50
CA ALA A 35 5.23 -0.95 -8.27
C ALA A 35 3.76 -0.48 -8.25
N PHE A 36 2.84 -1.25 -8.80
CA PHE A 36 1.50 -0.78 -9.14
C PHE A 36 0.48 -1.06 -8.06
N ALA A 37 -0.55 -0.23 -7.99
CA ALA A 37 -1.78 -0.55 -7.27
C ALA A 37 -2.58 -1.61 -8.03
N ASP A 38 -3.47 -2.31 -7.31
CA ASP A 38 -4.23 -3.44 -7.85
C ASP A 38 -5.08 -3.06 -9.07
N ALA A 39 -5.51 -1.79 -9.16
CA ALA A 39 -6.32 -1.25 -10.25
C ALA A 39 -5.50 -0.70 -11.44
N GLU A 40 -4.17 -0.63 -11.34
CA GLU A 40 -3.32 -0.08 -12.42
C GLU A 40 -2.60 -1.16 -13.24
N THR A 41 -2.46 -2.37 -12.72
CA THR A 41 -1.82 -3.48 -13.47
C THR A 41 -2.83 -4.08 -14.45
N HIS A 42 -2.70 -3.74 -15.73
CA HIS A 42 -3.44 -4.41 -16.80
C HIS A 42 -2.52 -5.33 -17.61
N PRO A 43 -2.87 -6.62 -17.83
CA PRO A 43 -2.03 -7.57 -18.57
C PRO A 43 -1.73 -7.16 -20.03
N GLU A 44 -2.53 -6.26 -20.62
CA GLU A 44 -2.29 -5.71 -21.96
C GLU A 44 -1.49 -4.40 -21.99
N ASN A 45 -1.09 -3.84 -20.83
CA ASN A 45 -0.21 -2.66 -20.81
C ASN A 45 1.19 -3.07 -21.27
N PHE A 46 1.52 -2.72 -22.51
CA PHE A 46 2.85 -2.91 -23.10
C PHE A 46 3.89 -2.03 -22.41
N ASP A 47 3.52 -0.79 -22.10
CA ASP A 47 4.32 0.14 -21.33
C ASP A 47 3.90 0.09 -19.86
N GLN A 48 4.80 -0.37 -19.00
CA GLN A 48 4.57 -0.51 -17.56
C GLN A 48 4.82 0.83 -16.88
N THR A 49 4.11 1.87 -17.31
CA THR A 49 4.11 3.20 -16.70
C THR A 49 2.91 3.32 -15.75
N ARG A 50 3.19 3.55 -14.45
CA ARG A 50 2.15 3.78 -13.42
C ARG A 50 1.75 5.24 -13.35
N SER A 51 0.56 5.54 -12.83
CA SER A 51 0.20 6.93 -12.55
C SER A 51 1.03 7.47 -11.38
N ALA A 52 1.15 8.80 -11.31
CA ALA A 52 1.73 9.45 -10.15
C ALA A 52 0.73 9.47 -8.98
N GLY A 53 1.22 9.39 -7.75
CA GLY A 53 0.44 9.52 -6.53
C GLY A 53 0.44 8.27 -5.65
N PRO A 54 0.13 8.43 -4.35
CA PRO A 54 0.16 7.33 -3.38
C PRO A 54 -0.91 6.26 -3.64
N GLU A 55 -2.00 6.58 -4.33
CA GLU A 55 -3.08 5.68 -4.72
C GLU A 55 -2.69 4.73 -5.86
N ALA A 56 -1.73 5.13 -6.68
CA ALA A 56 -1.18 4.35 -7.79
C ALA A 56 -0.06 3.40 -7.34
N MET A 57 0.41 3.54 -6.10
CA MET A 57 1.46 2.70 -5.53
C MET A 57 0.91 1.39 -4.97
N ARG A 58 1.70 0.32 -5.11
CA ARG A 58 1.37 -0.98 -4.51
C ARG A 58 1.13 -0.91 -3.00
N ASP A 59 2.01 -0.21 -2.30
CA ASP A 59 2.03 -0.08 -0.85
C ASP A 59 1.81 1.38 -0.47
N MET A 60 0.90 1.62 0.48
CA MET A 60 0.68 2.97 1.00
C MET A 60 1.96 3.50 1.67
N PRO A 61 2.29 4.78 1.47
CA PRO A 61 3.45 5.39 2.08
C PRO A 61 3.33 5.35 3.62
N ARG A 62 4.43 4.99 4.29
CA ARG A 62 4.49 4.88 5.76
C ARG A 62 4.43 6.23 6.47
N ARG A 63 4.71 7.31 5.75
CA ARG A 63 4.67 8.70 6.22
C ARG A 63 3.68 9.48 5.38
N GLU A 64 3.29 10.66 5.87
CA GLU A 64 2.46 11.57 5.12
C GLU A 64 3.11 11.91 3.77
N TRP A 65 2.29 11.82 2.73
CA TRP A 65 2.66 12.19 1.37
C TRP A 65 2.65 13.71 1.26
N ASN A 66 3.79 14.29 0.89
CA ASN A 66 3.93 15.73 0.81
C ASN A 66 4.10 16.20 -0.65
N LYS A 67 4.12 17.53 -0.83
CA LYS A 67 4.24 18.15 -2.16
C LYS A 67 5.55 17.82 -2.88
N VAL A 68 6.64 17.58 -2.15
CA VAL A 68 7.93 17.20 -2.73
C VAL A 68 7.86 15.77 -3.25
N ASP A 69 7.18 14.88 -2.53
CA ASP A 69 6.94 13.50 -2.99
C ASP A 69 6.13 13.50 -4.28
N GLN A 70 5.03 14.27 -4.32
CA GLN A 70 4.22 14.42 -5.52
C GLN A 70 5.03 14.94 -6.71
N ALA A 71 5.78 16.03 -6.52
CA ALA A 71 6.57 16.64 -7.58
C ALA A 71 7.69 15.72 -8.09
N THR A 72 8.24 14.89 -7.20
CA THR A 72 9.26 13.89 -7.56
C THR A 72 8.65 12.71 -8.31
N ASP A 73 7.41 12.32 -7.97
CA ASP A 73 6.70 11.23 -8.63
C ASP A 73 6.25 11.63 -10.04
N GLU A 74 5.75 12.86 -10.19
CA GLU A 74 5.31 13.42 -11.48
C GLU A 74 6.45 13.77 -12.44
N SER A 75 7.69 13.88 -11.96
CA SER A 75 8.82 14.21 -12.84
C SER A 75 9.26 13.04 -13.72
N PHE A 76 8.69 11.83 -13.55
CA PHE A 76 8.96 10.67 -14.37
C PHE A 76 7.67 10.20 -15.07
N PRO A 77 7.67 10.02 -16.41
CA PRO A 77 8.79 9.92 -17.34
C PRO A 77 9.09 11.26 -18.07
N ALA A 78 9.04 12.41 -17.40
CA ALA A 78 9.19 13.72 -18.04
C ALA A 78 10.66 14.10 -18.31
N SER A 79 11.38 13.25 -19.04
CA SER A 79 12.72 13.53 -19.57
C SER A 79 12.98 12.75 -20.87
N ASP A 80 12.05 12.73 -21.81
CA ASP A 80 12.41 12.46 -23.21
C ASP A 80 13.09 13.73 -23.76
N PRO A 81 14.43 13.84 -23.83
CA PRO A 81 15.01 14.77 -24.78
C PRO A 81 14.50 14.37 -26.17
N PRO A 82 14.20 15.33 -27.06
CA PRO A 82 13.74 14.99 -28.40
C PRO A 82 14.74 14.04 -29.05
N ALA A 83 14.27 12.88 -29.51
CA ALA A 83 15.02 12.07 -30.45
C ALA A 83 15.10 12.89 -31.74
N TYR A 84 16.24 13.53 -31.98
CA TYR A 84 16.56 14.08 -33.30
C TYR A 84 16.43 12.98 -34.36
#